data_AF-A0A7W8NI77-F1
#
_entry.id   AF-A0A7W8NI77-F1
#
_cell.length_a   1.000
_cell.length_b   1.000
_cell.length_c   1.000
_cell.angle_alpha   90.00
_cell.angle_beta   90.00
_cell.angle_gamma   90.00
#
_symmetry.space_group_name_H-M   'P 1'
#
loop_
_entity.id
_entity.type
_entity.pdbx_description
1 polymer ?
#
loop_
_entity_poly.entity_id
_entity_poly.type
_entity_poly.pdbx_seq_one_letter_code
_entity_poly.pdbx_strand_id
1 'polypeptide(L)'
;MKKFLLLVPALLAACAPAYTGPKPGPNEIIVEAVSTLPTRSKLSPENEAGVMGFAMISALLVNNFRESPTRIGLPAGYENFTFPESEVDSDKLKLLSAKEEPVHIKMNLVATNADTKNTVNLEWESRPIGGKLLSVTVKANSTDTAVNTRTIEDRLIAQFVKQNGIRLIASGR
;
A
#
# COMPACT_ATOMS: atom_id res chain seq x y z
N MET A 1 9.77 52.97 30.92
CA MET A 1 9.21 52.47 29.64
C MET A 1 9.43 50.96 29.55
N LYS A 2 8.39 50.14 29.77
CA LYS A 2 8.45 48.68 29.61
C LYS A 2 7.64 48.32 28.36
N LYS A 3 8.31 47.87 27.30
CA LYS A 3 7.68 47.35 26.08
C LYS A 3 7.37 45.87 26.29
N PHE A 4 6.10 45.51 26.43
CA PHE A 4 5.66 44.12 26.31
C PHE A 4 5.54 43.79 24.82
N LEU A 5 6.48 42.97 24.31
CA LEU A 5 6.35 42.32 23.02
C LEU A 5 5.43 41.10 23.20
N LEU A 6 4.20 41.23 22.73
CA LEU A 6 3.28 40.12 22.52
C LEU A 6 3.82 39.26 21.37
N LEU A 7 4.56 38.21 21.71
CA LEU A 7 4.79 37.09 20.81
C LEU A 7 3.58 36.16 20.92
N VAL A 8 2.57 36.40 20.10
CA VAL A 8 1.56 35.39 19.79
C VAL A 8 2.21 34.49 18.73
N PRO A 9 2.52 33.21 19.02
CA PRO A 9 2.85 32.28 17.97
C PRO A 9 1.56 32.09 17.18
N ALA A 10 1.56 32.55 15.93
CA ALA A 10 0.61 32.09 14.95
C ALA A 10 0.73 30.57 14.89
N LEU A 11 -0.20 29.85 15.53
CA LEU A 11 -0.49 28.48 15.18
C LEU A 11 -0.95 28.48 13.73
N LEU A 12 0.01 28.44 12.81
CA LEU A 12 -0.15 27.77 11.54
C LEU A 12 -0.34 26.30 11.90
N ALA A 13 -1.56 25.97 12.34
CA ALA A 13 -2.05 24.62 12.27
C ALA A 13 -1.95 24.24 10.80
N ALA A 14 -0.83 23.63 10.42
CA ALA A 14 -0.75 22.85 9.21
C ALA A 14 -1.86 21.82 9.36
N CYS A 15 -3.00 22.08 8.72
CA CYS A 15 -4.06 21.11 8.54
C CYS A 15 -3.42 19.96 7.76
N ALA A 16 -2.84 19.00 8.49
CA ALA A 16 -2.63 17.67 7.95
C ALA A 16 -3.97 17.27 7.33
N PRO A 17 -4.00 16.76 6.10
CA PRO A 17 -5.25 16.27 5.52
C PRO A 17 -5.81 15.21 6.47
N ALA A 18 -6.83 15.59 7.23
CA ALA A 18 -7.54 14.68 8.09
C ALA A 18 -8.47 13.89 7.17
N TYR A 19 -8.30 12.58 7.14
CA TYR A 19 -9.27 11.73 6.47
C TYR A 19 -10.62 11.86 7.17
N THR A 20 -11.60 12.47 6.50
CA THR A 20 -12.98 12.63 7.00
C THR A 20 -13.96 11.67 6.31
N GLY A 21 -13.44 10.66 5.61
CA GLY A 21 -14.25 9.65 4.95
C GLY A 21 -14.85 8.62 5.91
N PRO A 22 -15.57 7.61 5.40
CA PRO A 22 -16.11 6.52 6.21
C PRO A 22 -15.00 5.75 6.93
N LYS A 23 -15.31 5.08 8.03
CA LYS A 23 -14.33 4.19 8.68
C LYS A 23 -13.78 3.19 7.64
N PRO A 24 -12.46 2.99 7.53
CA PRO A 24 -11.91 2.04 6.58
C PRO A 24 -12.43 0.63 6.84
N GLY A 25 -12.65 -0.13 5.77
CA GLY A 25 -13.13 -1.50 5.81
C GLY A 25 -12.09 -2.49 6.35
N PRO A 26 -12.47 -3.76 6.57
CA PRO A 26 -11.52 -4.79 6.98
C PRO A 26 -10.36 -4.89 5.97
N ASN A 27 -9.13 -4.95 6.50
CA ASN A 27 -7.90 -5.01 5.71
C ASN A 27 -7.62 -3.79 4.80
N GLU A 28 -8.36 -2.70 5.00
CA GLU A 28 -8.11 -1.40 4.37
C GLU A 28 -7.31 -0.51 5.32
N ILE A 29 -6.31 0.17 4.77
CA ILE A 29 -5.63 1.30 5.40
C ILE A 29 -5.78 2.54 4.53
N ILE A 30 -5.83 3.69 5.19
CA ILE A 30 -5.73 4.99 4.53
C ILE A 30 -4.38 5.56 4.85
N VAL A 31 -3.62 5.90 3.81
CA VAL A 31 -2.31 6.54 3.93
C VAL A 31 -2.32 7.87 3.22
N GLU A 32 -1.45 8.77 3.67
CA GLU A 32 -1.02 9.90 2.88
C GLU A 32 0.25 9.50 2.13
N ALA A 33 0.24 9.67 0.81
CA ALA A 33 1.38 9.46 -0.05
C ALA A 33 2.00 10.80 -0.42
N VAL A 34 3.23 11.04 0.07
CA VAL A 34 3.99 12.26 -0.14
C VAL A 34 5.24 11.92 -0.93
N SER A 35 5.40 12.51 -2.11
CA SER A 35 6.63 12.39 -2.87
C SER A 35 7.80 12.98 -2.09
N THR A 36 8.85 12.17 -1.90
CA THR A 36 10.10 12.59 -1.27
C THR A 36 11.11 13.15 -2.28
N LEU A 37 10.77 13.13 -3.57
CA LEU A 37 11.65 13.67 -4.61
C LEU A 37 11.61 15.21 -4.58
N PRO A 38 12.76 15.88 -4.68
CA PRO A 38 12.84 17.35 -4.63
C PRO A 38 12.27 18.05 -5.88
N THR A 39 11.63 17.31 -6.78
CA THR A 39 10.99 17.86 -7.97
C THR A 39 9.58 18.34 -7.64
N ARG A 40 9.28 19.60 -8.00
CA ARG A 40 7.90 20.09 -8.08
C ARG A 40 7.19 19.29 -9.18
N SER A 41 6.58 18.17 -8.78
CA SER A 41 5.68 17.42 -9.65
C SER A 41 4.64 18.37 -10.23
N LYS A 42 4.40 18.29 -11.55
CA LYS A 42 3.29 19.02 -12.19
C LYS A 42 1.97 18.25 -12.09
N LEU A 43 2.00 17.05 -11.50
CA LEU A 43 0.80 16.25 -11.28
C LEU A 43 -0.07 16.88 -10.20
N SER A 44 -1.37 16.68 -10.30
CA SER A 44 -2.26 16.93 -9.17
C SER A 44 -1.84 16.05 -7.99
N PRO A 45 -2.09 16.46 -6.74
CA PRO A 45 -1.77 15.65 -5.56
C PRO A 45 -2.34 14.23 -5.62
N GLU A 46 -3.49 14.04 -6.26
CA GLU A 46 -4.15 12.76 -6.36
C GLU A 46 -3.52 11.85 -7.40
N ASN A 47 -3.13 12.42 -8.55
CA ASN A 47 -2.32 11.72 -9.54
C ASN A 47 -0.96 11.33 -8.97
N GLU A 48 -0.35 12.22 -8.19
CA GLU A 48 0.91 11.94 -7.47
C GLU A 48 0.73 10.81 -6.45
N ALA A 49 -0.36 10.82 -5.67
CA ALA A 49 -0.66 9.75 -4.72
C ALA A 49 -0.85 8.40 -5.41
N GLY A 50 -1.54 8.34 -6.54
CA GLY A 50 -1.69 7.12 -7.34
C GLY A 50 -0.35 6.59 -7.87
N VAL A 51 0.48 7.47 -8.44
CA VAL A 51 1.83 7.11 -8.91
C VAL A 51 2.70 6.62 -7.76
N MET A 52 2.68 7.30 -6.61
CA MET A 52 3.43 6.90 -5.42
C MET A 52 2.95 5.56 -4.87
N GLY A 53 1.64 5.32 -4.82
CA GLY A 53 1.08 4.03 -4.43
C GLY A 53 1.62 2.89 -5.30
N PHE A 54 1.52 3.06 -6.62
CA PHE A 54 2.08 2.10 -7.58
C PHE A 54 3.59 1.88 -7.44
N ALA A 55 4.36 2.97 -7.29
CA ALA A 55 5.81 2.89 -7.17
C ALA A 55 6.24 2.18 -5.88
N MET A 56 5.59 2.45 -4.75
CA MET A 56 5.90 1.81 -3.47
C MET A 56 5.56 0.33 -3.47
N ILE A 57 4.43 -0.05 -4.05
CA ILE A 57 4.07 -1.47 -4.24
C ILE A 57 5.15 -2.16 -5.09
N SER A 58 5.52 -1.56 -6.22
CA SER A 58 6.56 -2.09 -7.10
C SER A 58 7.90 -2.25 -6.39
N ALA A 59 8.27 -1.29 -5.54
CA ALA A 59 9.48 -1.37 -4.72
C ALA A 59 9.42 -2.51 -3.70
N LEU A 60 8.26 -2.74 -3.07
CA LEU A 60 8.06 -3.90 -2.19
C LEU A 60 8.21 -5.23 -2.96
N LEU A 61 7.65 -5.32 -4.17
CA LEU A 61 7.82 -6.51 -5.01
C LEU A 61 9.30 -6.79 -5.29
N VAL A 62 10.03 -5.76 -5.74
CA VAL A 62 11.43 -5.93 -6.16
C VAL A 62 12.36 -6.19 -4.97
N ASN A 63 12.15 -5.51 -3.85
CA ASN A 63 13.06 -5.59 -2.71
C ASN A 63 12.68 -6.72 -1.76
N ASN A 64 11.41 -6.82 -1.38
CA ASN A 64 11.00 -7.70 -0.28
C ASN A 64 10.59 -9.10 -0.76
N PHE A 65 10.11 -9.26 -1.99
CA PHE A 65 9.87 -10.61 -2.55
C PHE A 65 11.11 -11.26 -3.15
N ARG A 66 12.28 -10.60 -3.02
CA ARG A 66 13.58 -11.25 -3.19
C ARG A 66 14.20 -11.67 -1.86
N GLU A 67 13.74 -11.10 -0.74
CA GLU A 67 14.11 -11.54 0.61
C GLU A 67 13.28 -12.77 1.04
N SER A 68 13.71 -13.44 2.12
CA SER A 68 13.12 -14.72 2.56
C SER A 68 11.58 -14.65 2.69
N PRO A 69 10.83 -15.62 2.11
CA PRO A 69 9.37 -15.77 2.25
C PRO A 69 8.88 -15.70 3.71
N THR A 70 9.73 -16.13 4.64
CA THR A 70 9.42 -16.11 6.08
C THR A 70 9.25 -14.71 6.65
N ARG A 71 9.86 -13.67 6.06
CA ARG A 71 9.71 -12.27 6.50
C ARG A 71 8.30 -11.74 6.28
N ILE A 72 7.63 -12.20 5.23
CA ILE A 72 6.25 -11.86 4.90
C ILE A 72 5.25 -12.84 5.50
N GLY A 73 5.70 -13.78 6.34
CA GLY A 73 4.83 -14.70 7.08
C GLY A 73 4.48 -15.98 6.34
N LEU A 74 5.11 -16.26 5.20
CA LEU A 74 4.97 -17.56 4.54
C LEU A 74 5.74 -18.63 5.33
N PRO A 75 5.14 -19.82 5.55
CA PRO A 75 5.84 -20.96 6.12
C PRO A 75 7.03 -21.42 5.27
N ALA A 76 7.89 -22.26 5.83
CA ALA A 76 8.96 -22.90 5.07
C ALA A 76 8.39 -23.75 3.91
N GLY A 77 9.14 -23.82 2.80
CA GLY A 77 8.74 -24.56 1.60
C GLY A 77 7.93 -23.75 0.58
N TYR A 78 7.44 -22.56 0.97
CA TYR A 78 6.84 -21.62 0.02
C TYR A 78 7.92 -20.84 -0.74
N GLU A 79 7.67 -20.67 -2.04
CA GLU A 79 8.38 -19.72 -2.87
C GLU A 79 7.92 -18.28 -2.59
N ASN A 80 8.64 -17.31 -3.15
CA ASN A 80 8.25 -15.91 -3.07
C ASN A 80 6.97 -15.65 -3.88
N PHE A 81 6.26 -14.57 -3.55
CA PHE A 81 5.13 -14.14 -4.36
C PHE A 81 5.57 -13.75 -5.77
N THR A 82 4.93 -14.34 -6.77
CA THR A 82 5.10 -14.04 -8.19
C THR A 82 3.75 -13.70 -8.81
N PHE A 83 3.76 -13.14 -10.02
CA PHE A 83 2.53 -13.05 -10.80
C PHE A 83 2.06 -14.45 -11.19
N PRO A 84 0.74 -14.73 -11.12
CA PRO A 84 0.22 -16.03 -11.55
C PRO A 84 0.56 -16.29 -13.03
N GLU A 85 0.90 -17.54 -13.35
CA GLU A 85 1.28 -17.96 -14.72
C GLU A 85 0.11 -17.95 -15.72
N SER A 86 -1.09 -17.52 -15.31
CA SER A 86 -2.27 -17.39 -16.18
C SER A 86 -1.93 -16.63 -17.47
N GLU A 87 -2.35 -17.16 -18.62
CA GLU A 87 -2.29 -16.46 -19.91
C GLU A 87 -3.20 -15.22 -19.94
N VAL A 88 -4.12 -15.12 -18.98
CA VAL A 88 -5.01 -13.96 -18.84
C VAL A 88 -4.31 -12.89 -18.01
N ASP A 89 -3.78 -11.87 -18.67
CA ASP A 89 -3.10 -10.73 -18.01
C ASP A 89 -3.98 -10.00 -16.98
N SER A 90 -5.30 -10.11 -17.15
CA SER A 90 -6.30 -9.62 -16.20
C SER A 90 -6.11 -10.19 -14.79
N ASP A 91 -5.49 -11.35 -14.65
CA ASP A 91 -5.30 -11.99 -13.34
C ASP A 91 -4.03 -11.51 -12.63
N LYS A 92 -3.18 -10.72 -13.29
CA LYS A 92 -1.87 -10.28 -12.75
C LYS A 92 -1.93 -8.85 -12.22
N LEU A 93 -1.99 -7.86 -13.10
CA LEU A 93 -2.01 -6.44 -12.77
C LEU A 93 -3.07 -5.75 -13.63
N LYS A 94 -3.98 -5.02 -12.98
CA LYS A 94 -5.05 -4.26 -13.60
C LYS A 94 -4.91 -2.79 -13.23
N LEU A 95 -4.85 -1.93 -14.26
CA LEU A 95 -5.16 -0.51 -14.11
C LEU A 95 -6.69 -0.38 -14.18
N LEU A 96 -7.31 -0.02 -13.05
CA LEU A 96 -8.75 0.09 -12.90
C LEU A 96 -9.26 1.51 -13.18
N SER A 97 -8.37 2.51 -13.19
CA SER A 97 -8.72 3.88 -13.55
C SER A 97 -8.86 4.06 -15.05
N ALA A 98 -9.73 4.99 -15.44
CA ALA A 98 -9.86 5.42 -16.84
C ALA A 98 -8.60 6.20 -17.29
N LYS A 99 -8.48 6.41 -18.60
CA LYS A 99 -7.43 7.27 -19.16
C LYS A 99 -7.53 8.67 -18.55
N GLU A 100 -6.40 9.21 -18.07
CA GLU A 100 -6.27 10.53 -17.42
C GLU A 100 -6.80 10.65 -15.98
N GLU A 101 -7.38 9.58 -15.43
CA GLU A 101 -7.75 9.51 -14.01
C GLU A 101 -6.57 9.08 -13.13
N PRO A 102 -6.57 9.43 -11.83
CA PRO A 102 -5.58 8.97 -10.87
C PRO A 102 -5.36 7.47 -10.91
N VAL A 103 -4.09 7.06 -10.85
CA VAL A 103 -3.68 5.65 -11.01
C VAL A 103 -4.30 4.80 -9.89
N HIS A 104 -5.32 4.02 -10.25
CA HIS A 104 -5.94 3.01 -9.41
C HIS A 104 -5.53 1.64 -9.92
N ILE A 105 -4.82 0.88 -9.10
CA ILE A 105 -4.31 -0.43 -9.48
C ILE A 105 -4.83 -1.53 -8.58
N LYS A 106 -5.03 -2.70 -9.18
CA LYS A 106 -5.25 -3.96 -8.49
C LYS A 106 -4.27 -4.99 -9.02
N MET A 107 -3.68 -5.75 -8.12
CA MET A 107 -2.65 -6.74 -8.41
C MET A 107 -2.98 -8.04 -7.69
N ASN A 108 -2.83 -9.17 -8.38
CA ASN A 108 -2.87 -10.47 -7.73
C ASN A 108 -1.52 -11.19 -7.90
N LEU A 109 -1.11 -11.85 -6.83
CA LEU A 109 0.12 -12.63 -6.76
C LEU A 109 -0.16 -13.99 -6.15
N VAL A 110 0.73 -14.94 -6.42
CA VAL A 110 0.68 -16.28 -5.89
C VAL A 110 2.04 -16.67 -5.32
N ALA A 111 2.03 -17.35 -4.18
CA ALA A 111 3.17 -18.08 -3.65
C ALA A 111 2.78 -19.56 -3.58
N THR A 112 3.62 -20.42 -4.12
CA THR A 112 3.37 -21.86 -4.20
C THR A 112 4.34 -22.61 -3.30
N ASN A 113 3.85 -23.60 -2.57
CA ASN A 113 4.69 -24.53 -1.84
C ASN A 113 5.23 -25.59 -2.82
N ALA A 114 6.55 -25.71 -2.91
CA ALA A 114 7.19 -26.57 -3.91
C ALA A 114 6.82 -28.05 -3.73
N ASP A 115 6.64 -28.50 -2.48
CA ASP A 115 6.42 -29.90 -2.12
C ASP A 115 4.93 -30.28 -2.18
N THR A 116 4.06 -29.46 -1.58
CA THR A 116 2.63 -29.77 -1.44
C THR A 116 1.76 -29.21 -2.55
N LYS A 117 2.29 -28.28 -3.36
CA LYS A 117 1.55 -27.50 -4.37
C LYS A 117 0.43 -26.63 -3.78
N ASN A 118 0.36 -26.47 -2.46
CA ASN A 118 -0.52 -25.51 -1.84
C ASN A 118 -0.16 -24.09 -2.26
N THR A 119 -1.16 -23.21 -2.33
CA THR A 119 -0.98 -21.82 -2.75
C THR A 119 -1.39 -20.84 -1.66
N VAL A 120 -0.75 -19.68 -1.69
CA VAL A 120 -1.22 -18.46 -1.05
C VAL A 120 -1.44 -17.45 -2.15
N ASN A 121 -2.69 -17.00 -2.30
CA ASN A 121 -3.09 -15.96 -3.24
C ASN A 121 -3.17 -14.64 -2.50
N LEU A 122 -2.55 -13.61 -3.04
CA LEU A 122 -2.54 -12.26 -2.48
C LEU A 122 -3.20 -11.31 -3.48
N GLU A 123 -4.21 -10.59 -3.01
CA GLU A 123 -4.82 -9.46 -3.71
C GLU A 123 -4.36 -8.16 -3.05
N TRP A 124 -3.83 -7.25 -3.86
CA TRP A 124 -3.45 -5.91 -3.46
C TRP A 124 -4.20 -4.88 -4.29
N GLU A 125 -4.86 -3.93 -3.65
CA GLU A 125 -5.49 -2.80 -4.32
C GLU A 125 -4.96 -1.48 -3.75
N SER A 126 -4.68 -0.52 -4.62
CA SER A 126 -4.25 0.83 -4.27
C SER A 126 -5.02 1.84 -5.08
N ARG A 127 -5.84 2.64 -4.40
CA ARG A 127 -6.82 3.55 -4.99
C ARG A 127 -6.67 4.95 -4.41
N PRO A 128 -6.41 5.98 -5.24
CA PRO A 128 -6.48 7.37 -4.81
C PRO A 128 -7.90 7.72 -4.36
N ILE A 129 -8.02 8.47 -3.27
CA ILE A 129 -9.32 8.85 -2.68
C ILE A 129 -9.44 10.36 -2.44
N GLY A 130 -8.75 11.15 -3.26
CA GLY A 130 -8.68 12.61 -3.15
C GLY A 130 -7.44 13.13 -2.45
N GLY A 131 -6.96 14.29 -2.91
CA GLY A 131 -5.80 14.97 -2.34
C GLY A 131 -4.56 14.08 -2.39
N LYS A 132 -3.83 13.94 -1.27
CA LYS A 132 -2.66 13.04 -1.16
C LYS A 132 -3.01 11.66 -0.60
N LEU A 133 -4.31 11.35 -0.47
CA LEU A 133 -4.76 10.16 0.24
C LEU A 133 -4.89 8.98 -0.69
N LEU A 134 -4.49 7.82 -0.18
CA LEU A 134 -4.53 6.54 -0.87
C LEU A 134 -5.20 5.52 0.06
N SER A 135 -6.23 4.86 -0.45
CA SER A 135 -6.81 3.65 0.13
C SER A 135 -6.02 2.45 -0.36
N VAL A 136 -5.56 1.61 0.58
CA VAL A 136 -4.80 0.40 0.27
C VAL A 136 -5.45 -0.79 0.95
N THR A 137 -5.74 -1.82 0.17
CA THR A 137 -6.31 -3.08 0.64
C THR A 137 -5.36 -4.22 0.34
N VAL A 138 -5.11 -5.06 1.34
CA VAL A 138 -4.26 -6.26 1.19
C VAL A 138 -5.04 -7.46 1.71
N LYS A 139 -5.31 -8.44 0.85
CA LYS A 139 -6.09 -9.63 1.20
C LYS A 139 -5.38 -10.89 0.77
N ALA A 140 -5.19 -11.83 1.69
CA ALA A 140 -4.57 -13.11 1.41
C ALA A 140 -5.59 -14.25 1.60
N ASN A 141 -5.52 -15.24 0.71
CA ASN A 141 -6.25 -16.49 0.83
C ASN A 141 -5.25 -17.65 0.65
N SER A 142 -5.48 -18.79 1.32
CA SER A 142 -4.62 -19.96 1.17
C SER A 142 -5.41 -21.23 0.99
N THR A 143 -4.86 -22.14 0.19
CA THR A 143 -5.34 -23.53 0.14
C THR A 143 -4.76 -24.39 1.27
N ASP A 144 -3.79 -23.86 2.03
CA ASP A 144 -3.15 -24.53 3.16
C ASP A 144 -3.73 -24.02 4.48
N THR A 145 -4.33 -24.92 5.25
CA THR A 145 -4.89 -24.61 6.57
C THR A 145 -3.84 -24.21 7.62
N ALA A 146 -2.56 -24.54 7.40
CA ALA A 146 -1.48 -24.15 8.29
C ALA A 146 -1.02 -22.69 8.06
N VAL A 147 -1.43 -22.06 6.96
CA VAL A 147 -1.06 -20.68 6.66
C VAL A 147 -1.97 -19.70 7.39
N ASN A 148 -1.37 -18.84 8.21
CA ASN A 148 -2.06 -17.71 8.82
C ASN A 148 -2.05 -16.50 7.86
N THR A 149 -3.10 -16.36 7.06
CA THR A 149 -3.23 -15.28 6.06
C THR A 149 -3.23 -13.89 6.68
N ARG A 150 -3.81 -13.72 7.89
CA ARG A 150 -3.79 -12.44 8.61
C ARG A 150 -2.37 -11.98 8.93
N THR A 151 -1.48 -12.91 9.29
CA THR A 151 -0.07 -12.57 9.54
C THR A 151 0.62 -12.03 8.28
N ILE A 152 0.28 -12.59 7.11
CA ILE A 152 0.82 -12.16 5.83
C ILE A 152 0.33 -10.75 5.50
N GLU A 153 -0.98 -10.53 5.56
CA GLU A 153 -1.60 -9.22 5.38
C GLU A 153 -0.98 -8.20 6.34
N ASP A 154 -0.80 -8.56 7.62
CA ASP A 154 -0.28 -7.68 8.66
C ASP A 154 1.15 -7.21 8.36
N ARG A 155 2.02 -8.14 7.97
CA ARG A 155 3.42 -7.87 7.66
C ARG A 155 3.59 -7.08 6.37
N LEU A 156 2.80 -7.37 5.35
CA LEU A 156 2.82 -6.64 4.09
C LEU A 156 2.40 -5.18 4.27
N ILE A 157 1.30 -4.94 5.00
CA ILE A 157 0.88 -3.58 5.35
C ILE A 157 1.96 -2.89 6.19
N ALA A 158 2.52 -3.57 7.19
CA ALA A 158 3.58 -3.01 8.02
C ALA A 158 4.84 -2.63 7.20
N GLN A 159 5.19 -3.40 6.17
CA GLN A 159 6.30 -3.07 5.27
C GLN A 159 5.97 -1.88 4.35
N PHE A 160 4.73 -1.78 3.89
CA PHE A 160 4.28 -0.66 3.05
C PHE A 160 4.27 0.67 3.80
N VAL A 161 3.73 0.70 5.03
CA VAL A 161 3.70 1.94 5.83
C VAL A 161 5.09 2.38 6.32
N LYS A 162 6.09 1.49 6.24
CA LYS A 162 7.50 1.83 6.53
C LYS A 162 8.24 2.45 5.35
N GLN A 163 7.64 2.46 4.15
CA GLN A 163 8.27 3.08 3.00
C GLN A 163 8.34 4.60 3.16
N ASN A 164 9.45 5.19 2.73
CA ASN A 164 9.64 6.63 2.74
C ASN A 164 8.54 7.32 1.91
N GLY A 165 7.93 8.36 2.47
CA GLY A 165 6.84 9.08 1.80
C GLY A 165 5.45 8.46 2.00
N ILE A 166 5.31 7.38 2.78
CA ILE A 166 4.02 6.84 3.19
C ILE A 166 3.78 7.16 4.66
N ARG A 167 2.62 7.76 4.96
CA ARG A 167 2.18 8.04 6.34
C ARG A 167 0.82 7.43 6.59
N LEU A 168 0.73 6.54 7.58
CA LEU A 168 -0.56 5.97 7.99
C LEU A 168 -1.47 7.05 8.59
N ILE A 169 -2.70 7.14 8.10
CA ILE A 169 -3.73 8.09 8.55
C ILE A 169 -4.86 7.38 9.28
N ALA A 170 -5.35 6.26 8.74
CA ALA A 170 -6.40 5.46 9.36
C ALA A 170 -6.23 3.98 9.01
N SER A 171 -6.83 3.11 9.82
CA SER A 171 -6.80 1.66 9.65
C SER A 171 -8.16 1.07 9.99
N GLY A 172 -8.64 0.16 9.15
CA GLY A 172 -9.86 -0.61 9.38
C GLY A 172 -9.63 -1.93 10.13
N ARG A 173 -8.39 -2.15 10.57
CA ARG A 173 -7.98 -3.27 11.43
C ARG A 173 -8.33 -3.08 12.90
#